data_AF-A0A191HW12-F1
#
_entry.id   AF-A0A191HW12-F1
#
_cell.length_a   1.000
_cell.length_b   1.000
_cell.length_c   1.000
_cell.angle_alpha   90.00
_cell.angle_beta   90.00
_cell.angle_gamma   90.00
#
_symmetry.space_group_name_H-M   'P 1'
#
loop_
_entity.id
_entity.type
_entity.pdbx_description
1 polymer ?
#
loop_
_entity_poly.entity_id
_entity_poly.type
_entity_poly.pdbx_seq_one_letter_code
_entity_poly.pdbx_strand_id
1 'polypeptide(L)' 'MREGELAGLKKSCVDINNKIIKVRQGVQRTRAGLVLGNLKTIDSKRNLIISNELLDIIVNLMNSNKS' A
#
# COMPACT_ATOMS: atom_id res chain seq x y z
N MET A 1 -7.57 2.77 5.58
CA MET A 1 -7.16 2.35 4.22
C MET A 1 -8.06 1.18 3.83
N ARG A 2 -8.48 1.02 2.57
CA ARG A 2 -9.36 -0.08 2.16
C ARG A 2 -8.54 -1.37 1.97
N GLU A 3 -9.16 -2.53 2.19
CA GLU A 3 -8.46 -3.83 2.11
C GLU A 3 -7.73 -4.05 0.78
N GLY A 4 -8.38 -3.71 -0.35
CA GLY A 4 -7.73 -3.81 -1.67
C GLY A 4 -6.52 -2.88 -1.84
N GLU A 5 -6.53 -1.70 -1.21
CA GLU A 5 -5.38 -0.77 -1.22
C GLU A 5 -4.21 -1.35 -0.41
N LEU A 6 -4.51 -1.96 0.75
CA LEU A 6 -3.52 -2.62 1.58
C LEU A 6 -2.92 -3.84 0.87
N ALA A 7 -3.75 -4.69 0.28
CA ALA A 7 -3.32 -5.87 -0.46
C ALA A 7 -2.50 -5.53 -1.71
N GLY A 8 -2.70 -4.35 -2.29
CA GLY A 8 -1.95 -3.84 -3.44
C GLY A 8 -0.70 -3.03 -3.07
N LEU A 9 -0.40 -2.90 -1.77
CA LEU A 9 0.69 -2.04 -1.30
C LEU A 9 2.05 -2.65 -1.66
N LYS A 10 2.87 -1.87 -2.36
CA LYS A 10 4.25 -2.24 -2.71
C LYS A 10 5.24 -1.52 -1.80
N LYS A 11 6.42 -2.10 -1.63
CA LYS A 11 7.53 -1.47 -0.90
C LYS A 11 7.88 -0.07 -1.43
N SER A 12 7.85 0.11 -2.75
CA SER A 12 8.09 1.41 -3.40
C SER A 12 7.03 2.48 -3.07
N CYS A 13 5.90 2.11 -2.49
CA CYS A 13 4.86 3.04 -2.04
C CYS A 13 5.11 3.60 -0.64
N VAL A 14 6.07 3.05 0.12
CA VAL A 14 6.35 3.46 1.50
C VAL A 14 7.61 4.32 1.53
N ASP A 15 7.45 5.57 1.95
CA ASP A 15 8.53 6.50 2.23
C ASP A 15 8.80 6.48 3.75
N ILE A 16 9.85 5.75 4.13
CA ILE A 16 10.22 5.53 5.53
C ILE A 16 10.70 6.85 6.16
N ASN A 17 11.46 7.65 5.43
CA ASN A 17 12.06 8.89 5.93
C ASN A 17 10.99 9.91 6.28
N ASN A 18 9.99 10.05 5.40
CA ASN A 18 8.89 10.99 5.59
C ASN A 18 7.68 10.39 6.30
N LYS A 19 7.70 9.08 6.61
CA LYS A 19 6.59 8.33 7.23
C LYS A 19 5.30 8.47 6.42
N ILE A 20 5.40 8.26 5.10
CA ILE A 20 4.29 8.41 4.17
C ILE A 20 4.02 7.11 3.42
N ILE A 21 2.75 6.72 3.33
CA ILE A 21 2.26 5.70 2.40
C ILE A 21 1.58 6.37 1.20
N LYS A 22 2.09 6.09 0.00
CA LYS A 22 1.54 6.55 -1.27
C LYS A 22 0.50 5.55 -1.78
N VAL A 23 -0.76 5.81 -1.48
CA VAL A 23 -1.89 5.01 -1.98
C VAL A 23 -2.17 5.39 -3.43
N ARG A 24 -1.85 4.50 -4.36
CA ARG A 24 -1.97 4.74 -5.82
C ARG A 24 -2.65 3.60 -6.58
N GLN A 25 -2.51 2.38 -6.07
CA GLN A 25 -3.00 1.15 -6.66
C GLN A 25 -3.71 0.32 -5.58
N GLY A 26 -4.55 -0.61 -6.02
CA GLY A 26 -5.16 -1.59 -5.14
C GLY A 26 -5.53 -2.85 -5.92
N VAL A 27 -5.65 -3.95 -5.21
CA VAL A 27 -6.17 -5.20 -5.75
C VAL A 27 -7.67 -5.05 -6.00
N GLN A 28 -8.09 -5.41 -7.21
CA GLN A 28 -9.47 -5.36 -7.67
C GLN A 28 -9.88 -6.73 -8.17
N ARG A 29 -11.12 -7.15 -7.86
CA ARG A 29 -11.70 -8.38 -8.39
C ARG A 29 -12.39 -8.08 -9.72
N THR A 30 -12.00 -8.81 -10.75
CA THR A 30 -12.59 -8.77 -12.09
C THR A 30 -13.19 -10.13 -12.44
N ARG A 31 -13.90 -10.21 -13.57
CA ARG A 31 -14.41 -11.50 -14.10
C ARG A 31 -13.29 -12.50 -14.39
N ALA A 32 -12.07 -12.02 -14.67
CA ALA A 32 -10.89 -12.84 -14.96
C ALA A 32 -10.04 -13.15 -13.72
N GLY A 33 -10.42 -12.68 -12.52
CA GLY A 33 -9.68 -12.90 -11.28
C GLY A 33 -9.22 -11.60 -10.60
N LEU A 34 -8.23 -11.72 -9.73
CA LEU A 34 -7.65 -10.59 -8.99
C LEU A 34 -6.59 -9.90 -9.84
N VAL A 35 -6.71 -8.58 -9.99
CA VAL A 35 -5.75 -7.76 -10.74
C VAL A 35 -5.30 -6.57 -9.90
N LEU A 36 -4.05 -6.15 -10.07
CA LEU A 36 -3.58 -4.89 -9.53
C LEU A 36 -4.02 -3.76 -10.46
N GLY A 37 -4.94 -2.93 -10.00
CA GLY A 37 -5.48 -1.81 -10.77
C GLY A 37 -5.06 -0.46 -10.19
N ASN A 38 -4.88 0.52 -11.07
CA ASN A 38 -4.82 1.91 -10.64
C ASN A 38 -6.15 2.31 -9.99
N LEU A 39 -6.08 3.15 -8.96
CA LEU A 39 -7.27 3.73 -8.37
C LEU A 39 -7.93 4.66 -9.40
N LYS A 40 -9.23 4.42 -9.66
CA LYS A 40 -9.96 4.99 -10.80
C LYS A 40 -10.09 6.51 -10.76
N THR A 41 -10.15 7.11 -9.57
CA THR A 41 -10.30 8.57 -9.41
C THR A 41 -9.03 9.19 -8.85
N ILE A 42 -8.74 10.42 -9.29
CA ILE A 42 -7.62 11.22 -8.77
C ILE A 42 -7.73 11.36 -7.25
N ASP A 43 -8.94 11.56 -6.73
CA ASP A 43 -9.22 11.69 -5.29
C ASP A 43 -8.93 10.43 -4.47
N SER A 44 -8.92 9.26 -5.11
CA SER A 44 -8.53 8.02 -4.44
C SER A 44 -7.02 7.92 -4.23
N LYS A 45 -6.23 8.63 -5.05
CA LYS A 45 -4.77 8.69 -4.93
C LYS A 45 -4.40 9.68 -3.84
N ARG A 46 -3.83 9.19 -2.74
CA ARG A 46 -3.51 10.04 -1.58
C ARG A 46 -2.25 9.62 -0.86
N ASN A 47 -1.67 10.55 -0.13
CA ASN A 47 -0.57 10.29 0.80
C ASN A 47 -1.16 10.17 2.20
N LEU A 48 -0.83 9.09 2.89
CA LEU A 48 -1.19 8.90 4.29
C LEU A 48 0.06 9.09 5.13
N ILE A 49 0.01 10.03 6.06
CA ILE A 49 1.02 10.15 7.11
C ILE A 49 0.74 9.03 8.11
N ILE A 50 1.79 8.32 8.52
CA ILE A 50 1.69 7.18 9.43
C ILE A 50 2.53 7.40 10.69
N SER A 51 2.13 6.74 11.77
CA SER A 51 2.88 6.78 13.04
C SER A 51 4.13 5.89 12.98
N ASN A 52 5.02 6.03 13.97
CA ASN A 52 6.22 5.21 14.08
C ASN A 52 5.86 3.73 14.29
N GLU A 53 4.85 3.44 15.12
CA GLU A 53 4.44 2.07 15.41
C GLU A 53 3.98 1.35 14.14
N LEU A 54 3.22 2.05 13.28
CA LEU A 54 2.77 1.49 12.01
C LEU A 54 3.91 1.32 11.02
N LEU A 55 4.88 2.23 11.03
CA LEU A 55 6.09 2.12 10.21
C LEU A 55 6.92 0.90 10.60
N ASP A 56 7.10 0.67 11.89
CA ASP A 56 7.85 -0.48 12.42
C ASP A 56 7.21 -1.80 12.03
N ILE A 57 5.88 -1.90 12.14
CA ILE A 57 5.12 -3.09 11.68
C ILE A 57 5.37 -3.33 10.19
N ILE A 58 5.27 -2.29 9.36
CA ILE A 58 5.46 -2.41 7.90
C ILE A 58 6.89 -2.83 7.56
N VAL A 59 7.90 -2.21 8.18
CA VAL A 59 9.32 -2.52 7.94
C VAL A 59 9.64 -3.95 8.36
N ASN A 60 9.14 -4.39 9.51
CA ASN A 60 9.31 -5.76 9.98
C ASN A 60 8.71 -6.77 8.98
N LEU A 61 7.46 -6.57 8.57
CA LEU A 61 6.81 -7.43 7.56
C LEU A 61 7.56 -7.45 6.23
N MET A 62 8.16 -6.33 5.81
CA MET A 62 8.97 -6.27 4.58
C MET A 62 10.30 -7.02 4.69
N ASN A 63 10.90 -7.07 5.87
CA ASN A 63 12.17 -7.75 6.11
C ASN A 63 11.98 -9.25 6.38
N SER A 64 10.86 -9.66 6.98
CA SER A 64 10.52 -11.07 7.23
C SER A 64 10.31 -11.89 5.95
N ASN A 65 9.99 -11.26 4.82
CA ASN A 65 9.80 -11.91 3.52
C ASN A 65 11.12 -12.13 2.73
N LYS A 66 12.29 -12.03 3.38
CA LYS A 66 13.61 -12.28 2.76
C LYS A 66 14.19 -13.68 3.03
N SER A 67 13.42 -14.60 3.61
CA SER A 67 13.83 -16.00 3.81
C SER A 67 13.40 -16.91 2.67
#